data_AF-A0A7X6XKA4-F1
#
_entry.id   AF-A0A7X6XKA4-F1
#
_cell.length_a   1.000
_cell.length_b   1.000
_cell.length_c   1.000
_cell.angle_alpha   90.00
_cell.angle_beta   90.00
_cell.angle_gamma   90.00
#
_symmetry.space_group_name_H-M   'P 1'
#
loop_
_entity.id
_entity.type
_entity.pdbx_description
1 polymer ?
#
loop_
_entity_poly.entity_id
_entity_poly.type
_entity_poly.pdbx_seq_one_letter_code
_entity_poly.pdbx_strand_id
1 'polypeptide(L)'
;MKASSEFQRRNQRRTWTVILFLVALLLVALLSISYFAVMMATEGGASFMAQAQRLKECGHQRMLPLAAAAERYRRGEGKYPERIEDVFPVYLAEEQMLYCPLDTAGPDAKRSSFTYQPPEPDKPNVPLLECPHHDPLVLLVRPQGRMEPGHTLWVLHTKARARSTQ
;
A
#
# COMPACT_ATOMS: atom_id res chain seq x y z
N MET A 1 17.65 31.44 -61.89
CA MET A 1 16.37 31.11 -61.21
C MET A 1 16.16 29.62 -60.84
N LYS A 2 17.05 28.66 -61.18
CA LYS A 2 16.87 27.23 -60.81
C LYS A 2 17.25 26.87 -59.35
N ALA A 3 18.11 27.65 -58.71
CA ALA A 3 18.61 27.35 -57.36
C ALA A 3 17.53 27.47 -56.25
N SER A 4 16.50 28.31 -56.43
CA SER A 4 15.46 28.51 -55.42
C SER A 4 14.45 27.35 -55.34
N SER A 5 14.15 26.69 -56.46
CA SER A 5 13.18 25.58 -56.50
C SER A 5 13.75 24.28 -55.93
N GLU A 6 15.06 24.04 -56.04
CA GLU A 6 15.72 22.89 -55.40
C GLU A 6 15.85 23.05 -53.89
N PHE A 7 16.08 24.28 -53.41
CA PHE A 7 16.09 24.59 -51.98
C PHE A 7 14.70 24.40 -51.37
N GLN A 8 13.64 24.88 -52.05
CA GLN A 8 12.26 24.65 -51.62
C GLN A 8 11.91 23.16 -51.56
N ARG A 9 12.28 22.35 -52.56
CA ARG A 9 12.01 20.89 -52.53
C ARG A 9 12.72 20.15 -51.40
N ARG A 10 13.98 20.52 -51.09
CA ARG A 10 14.75 19.92 -49.98
C ARG A 10 14.17 20.31 -48.62
N ASN A 11 13.81 21.58 -48.43
CA ASN A 11 13.17 22.03 -47.19
C ASN A 11 11.79 21.40 -47.01
N GLN A 12 11.00 21.32 -48.09
CA GLN A 12 9.68 20.67 -48.10
C GLN A 12 9.76 19.20 -47.69
N ARG A 13 10.74 18.43 -48.21
CA ARG A 13 10.93 17.03 -47.78
C ARG A 13 11.25 16.89 -46.30
N ARG A 14 12.07 17.79 -45.73
CA ARG A 14 12.41 17.78 -44.30
C ARG A 14 11.21 18.13 -43.42
N THR A 15 10.42 19.14 -43.79
CA THR A 15 9.18 19.45 -43.05
C THR A 15 8.18 18.29 -43.10
N TRP A 16 8.01 17.62 -44.24
CA TRP A 16 7.14 16.45 -44.32
C TRP A 16 7.60 15.29 -43.42
N THR A 17 8.90 15.00 -43.35
CA THR A 17 9.40 13.94 -42.45
C THR A 17 9.16 14.26 -40.98
N VAL A 18 9.30 15.52 -40.57
CA VAL A 18 9.04 15.95 -39.19
C VAL A 18 7.54 15.84 -38.88
N ILE A 19 6.67 16.30 -39.79
CA ILE A 19 5.21 16.19 -39.62
C ILE A 19 4.79 14.73 -39.48
N LEU A 20 5.28 13.84 -40.36
CA LEU A 20 4.96 12.41 -40.30
C LEU A 20 5.41 11.78 -38.97
N PHE A 21 6.59 12.14 -38.48
CA PHE A 21 7.10 11.64 -37.21
C PHE A 21 6.24 12.11 -36.02
N LEU A 22 5.82 13.38 -36.00
CA LEU A 22 4.94 13.92 -34.96
C LEU A 22 3.56 13.25 -35.00
N VAL A 23 3.01 13.01 -36.19
CA VAL A 23 1.74 12.29 -36.36
C VAL A 23 1.88 10.85 -35.87
N ALA A 24 2.98 10.16 -36.21
CA ALA A 24 3.23 8.80 -35.73
C ALA A 24 3.33 8.74 -34.20
N LEU A 25 4.03 9.69 -33.56
CA LEU A 25 4.11 9.78 -32.10
C LEU A 25 2.74 10.02 -31.46
N LEU A 26 1.93 10.91 -32.04
CA LEU A 26 0.57 11.16 -31.57
C LEU A 26 -0.28 9.88 -31.64
N LEU A 27 -0.22 9.15 -32.75
CA LEU A 27 -0.96 7.90 -32.93
C LEU A 27 -0.53 6.83 -31.92
N VAL A 28 0.77 6.68 -31.69
CA VAL A 28 1.30 5.74 -30.69
C VAL A 28 0.84 6.13 -29.28
N ALA A 29 0.85 7.42 -28.94
CA ALA A 29 0.37 7.88 -27.65
C ALA A 29 -1.13 7.58 -27.47
N LEU A 30 -1.96 7.86 -28.48
CA LEU A 30 -3.40 7.57 -28.44
C LEU A 30 -3.71 6.08 -28.31
N LEU A 31 -2.99 5.22 -29.04
CA LEU A 31 -3.13 3.76 -28.93
C LEU A 31 -2.71 3.24 -27.55
N SER A 32 -1.65 3.83 -26.97
CA SER A 32 -1.18 3.44 -25.64
C SER A 32 -2.21 3.79 -24.55
N ILE A 33 -2.79 5.00 -24.64
CA ILE A 33 -3.83 5.46 -23.71
C ILE A 33 -5.10 4.61 -23.83
N SER A 34 -5.55 4.33 -25.06
CA SER A 34 -6.76 3.52 -25.27
C SER A 34 -6.57 2.08 -24.80
N TYR A 35 -5.41 1.47 -25.06
CA TYR A 35 -5.08 0.14 -24.56
C TYR A 35 -5.07 0.11 -23.03
N PHE A 36 -4.44 1.09 -22.38
CA PHE A 36 -4.42 1.19 -20.91
C PHE A 36 -5.83 1.37 -20.33
N ALA A 37 -6.66 2.21 -20.94
CA ALA A 37 -8.04 2.43 -20.50
C ALA A 37 -8.88 1.15 -20.60
N VAL A 38 -8.76 0.39 -21.69
CA VAL A 38 -9.42 -0.91 -21.83
C VAL A 38 -8.93 -1.89 -20.77
N MET A 39 -7.61 -1.97 -20.53
CA MET A 39 -7.05 -2.85 -19.51
C MET A 39 -7.59 -2.52 -18.11
N MET A 40 -7.71 -1.22 -17.77
CA MET A 40 -8.32 -0.78 -16.51
C MET A 40 -9.84 -1.05 -16.43
N ALA A 41 -10.54 -1.02 -17.57
CA ALA A 41 -11.97 -1.29 -17.66
C ALA A 41 -12.31 -2.80 -17.61
N THR A 42 -11.34 -3.68 -17.86
CA THR A 42 -11.54 -5.13 -17.70
C THR A 42 -11.67 -5.52 -16.22
N GLU A 43 -12.34 -6.64 -15.96
CA GLU A 43 -12.56 -7.18 -14.60
C GLU A 43 -11.26 -7.35 -13.81
N GLY A 44 -10.12 -7.62 -14.49
CA GLY A 44 -8.81 -7.71 -13.88
C GLY A 44 -8.29 -6.38 -13.31
N GLY A 45 -8.52 -5.25 -14.00
CA GLY A 45 -8.11 -3.93 -13.54
C GLY A 45 -8.95 -3.43 -12.36
N ALA A 46 -10.27 -3.61 -12.44
CA ALA A 46 -11.19 -3.22 -11.38
C ALA A 46 -10.98 -4.04 -10.09
N SER A 47 -10.80 -5.36 -10.22
CA SER A 47 -10.52 -6.23 -9.07
C SER A 47 -9.18 -5.93 -8.41
N PHE A 48 -8.14 -5.61 -9.19
CA PHE A 48 -6.85 -5.17 -8.66
C PHE A 48 -6.98 -3.86 -7.86
N MET A 49 -7.69 -2.86 -8.38
CA MET A 49 -7.91 -1.60 -7.67
C MET A 49 -8.71 -1.80 -6.38
N ALA A 50 -9.75 -2.64 -6.41
CA ALA A 50 -10.52 -2.99 -5.22
C ALA A 50 -9.65 -3.70 -4.17
N GLN A 51 -8.78 -4.62 -4.59
CA GLN A 51 -7.85 -5.31 -3.69
C GLN A 51 -6.82 -4.34 -3.09
N ALA A 52 -6.28 -3.42 -3.90
CA ALA A 52 -5.35 -2.39 -3.43
C ALA A 52 -6.01 -1.44 -2.41
N GLN A 53 -7.27 -1.05 -2.66
CA GLN A 53 -8.04 -0.24 -1.71
C GLN A 53 -8.28 -0.96 -0.39
N ARG A 54 -8.70 -2.24 -0.43
CA ARG A 54 -8.91 -3.07 0.77
C ARG A 54 -7.64 -3.22 1.60
N LEU A 55 -6.50 -3.45 0.94
CA LEU A 55 -5.19 -3.54 1.60
C LEU A 55 -4.82 -2.22 2.29
N LYS A 56 -5.03 -1.09 1.59
CA LYS A 56 -4.78 0.24 2.14
C LYS A 56 -5.68 0.53 3.34
N GLU A 57 -6.97 0.21 3.24
CA GLU A 57 -7.93 0.36 4.32
C GLU A 57 -7.53 -0.46 5.56
N CYS A 58 -7.27 -1.76 5.40
CA CYS A 58 -6.86 -2.61 6.52
C CYS A 58 -5.55 -2.12 7.17
N GLY A 59 -4.52 -1.81 6.36
CA GLY A 59 -3.24 -1.38 6.89
C GLY A 59 -3.26 0.01 7.52
N HIS A 60 -3.69 1.03 6.76
CA HIS A 60 -3.62 2.43 7.22
C HIS A 60 -4.77 2.84 8.12
N GLN A 61 -5.98 2.30 7.92
CA GLN A 61 -7.16 2.74 8.67
C GLN A 61 -7.47 1.85 9.88
N ARG A 62 -6.93 0.62 9.94
CA ARG A 62 -7.17 -0.30 11.06
C ARG A 62 -5.88 -0.61 11.83
N MET A 63 -4.90 -1.26 11.19
CA MET A 63 -3.69 -1.74 11.88
C MET A 63 -2.83 -0.61 12.45
N LEU A 64 -2.66 0.50 11.71
CA LEU A 64 -1.82 1.61 12.16
C LEU A 64 -2.43 2.35 13.38
N PRO A 65 -3.71 2.74 13.39
CA PRO A 65 -4.36 3.26 14.60
C PRO A 65 -4.31 2.29 15.79
N LEU A 66 -4.47 0.99 15.54
CA LEU A 66 -4.44 -0.04 16.57
C LEU A 66 -3.05 -0.17 17.21
N ALA A 67 -1.99 -0.13 16.40
CA ALA A 67 -0.63 -0.09 16.90
C ALA A 67 -0.32 1.18 17.69
N ALA A 68 -0.81 2.34 17.22
CA ALA A 68 -0.70 3.58 17.95
C ALA A 68 -1.45 3.52 19.31
N ALA A 69 -2.58 2.81 19.38
CA ALA A 69 -3.30 2.57 20.62
C ALA A 69 -2.51 1.69 21.59
N ALA A 70 -1.89 0.61 21.11
CA ALA A 70 -1.01 -0.24 21.92
C ALA A 70 0.19 0.53 22.47
N GLU A 71 0.75 1.46 21.70
CA GLU A 71 1.83 2.33 22.16
C GLU A 71 1.37 3.36 23.20
N ARG A 72 0.16 3.92 23.05
CA ARG A 72 -0.43 4.78 24.09
C ARG A 72 -0.67 4.00 25.38
N TYR A 73 -1.18 2.78 25.28
CA TYR A 73 -1.34 1.86 26.41
C TYR A 73 0.01 1.65 27.12
N ARG A 74 1.08 1.34 26.36
CA ARG A 74 2.43 1.18 26.92
C ARG A 74 2.94 2.41 27.66
N ARG A 75 2.68 3.60 27.14
CA ARG A 75 3.09 4.86 27.80
C ARG A 75 2.32 5.11 29.08
N GLY A 76 1.04 4.70 29.14
CA GLY A 76 0.22 4.83 30.34
C GLY A 76 0.53 3.78 31.41
N GLU A 77 0.62 2.51 31.02
CA GLU A 77 0.73 1.36 31.92
C GLU A 77 2.19 0.87 32.12
N GLY A 78 3.15 1.43 31.38
CA GLY A 78 4.55 1.03 31.40
C GLY A 78 4.87 -0.27 30.65
N LYS A 79 3.86 -1.06 30.28
CA LYS A 79 3.98 -2.32 29.52
C LYS A 79 3.02 -2.36 28.33
N TYR A 80 3.39 -3.09 27.28
CA TYR A 80 2.45 -3.38 26.19
C TYR A 80 1.26 -4.22 26.73
N PRO A 81 0.07 -4.10 26.13
CA PRO A 81 -1.08 -4.87 26.57
C PRO A 81 -0.83 -6.37 26.34
N GLU A 82 -1.38 -7.21 27.22
CA GLU A 82 -1.30 -8.67 27.10
C GLU A 82 -2.16 -9.16 25.93
N ARG A 83 -3.30 -8.50 25.72
CA ARG A 83 -4.17 -8.72 24.58
C ARG A 83 -4.42 -7.41 23.84
N ILE A 84 -4.47 -7.47 22.52
CA ILE A 84 -4.70 -6.25 21.74
C ILE A 84 -6.07 -5.62 22.01
N GLU A 85 -7.04 -6.40 22.49
CA GLU A 85 -8.36 -5.89 22.87
C GLU A 85 -8.31 -4.95 24.10
N ASP A 86 -7.29 -5.07 24.95
CA ASP A 86 -7.17 -4.30 26.20
C ASP A 86 -6.91 -2.79 25.95
N VAL A 87 -6.60 -2.41 24.72
CA VAL A 87 -6.47 -1.00 24.31
C VAL A 87 -7.83 -0.32 24.17
N PHE A 88 -8.92 -1.08 24.02
CA PHE A 88 -10.28 -0.57 23.97
C PHE A 88 -10.93 -0.66 25.37
N PRO A 89 -11.74 0.33 25.81
CA PRO A 89 -12.14 1.55 25.09
C PRO A 89 -11.24 2.76 25.35
N VAL A 90 -10.22 2.64 26.20
CA VAL A 90 -9.49 3.81 26.72
C VAL A 90 -8.51 4.41 25.69
N TYR A 91 -7.79 3.57 24.96
CA TYR A 91 -6.73 3.98 24.05
C TYR A 91 -7.11 3.87 22.57
N LEU A 92 -8.26 3.27 22.26
CA LEU A 92 -8.81 3.08 20.92
C LEU A 92 -10.26 3.56 20.87
N ALA A 93 -10.57 4.44 19.91
CA ALA A 93 -11.85 5.13 19.86
C ALA A 93 -13.03 4.22 19.44
N GLU A 94 -12.79 3.28 18.54
CA GLU A 94 -13.84 2.49 17.91
C GLU A 94 -13.49 1.00 17.94
N GLU A 95 -14.37 0.17 18.47
CA GLU A 95 -14.18 -1.29 18.59
C GLU A 95 -13.98 -1.95 17.22
N GLN A 96 -14.66 -1.44 16.19
CA GLN A 96 -14.52 -1.87 14.79
C GLN A 96 -13.08 -1.82 14.25
N MET A 97 -12.16 -1.08 14.89
CA MET A 97 -10.74 -1.05 14.51
C MET A 97 -10.00 -2.34 14.89
N LEU A 98 -10.56 -3.17 15.78
CA LEU A 98 -10.03 -4.49 16.13
C LEU A 98 -10.28 -5.54 15.04
N TYR A 99 -11.08 -5.22 14.02
CA TYR A 99 -11.51 -6.17 13.02
C TYR A 99 -11.01 -5.80 11.62
N CYS A 100 -10.74 -6.83 10.84
CA CYS A 100 -10.45 -6.69 9.41
C CYS A 100 -11.77 -6.48 8.65
N PRO A 101 -11.86 -5.52 7.71
CA PRO A 101 -13.07 -5.35 6.89
C PRO A 101 -13.42 -6.56 6.01
N LEU A 102 -12.47 -7.47 5.78
CA LEU A 102 -12.67 -8.72 5.06
C LEU A 102 -12.98 -9.91 5.97
N ASP A 103 -12.98 -9.71 7.29
CA ASP A 103 -13.36 -10.76 8.21
C ASP A 103 -14.89 -10.92 8.21
N THR A 104 -15.35 -12.06 7.68
CA THR A 104 -16.76 -12.41 7.61
C THR A 104 -17.31 -12.91 8.94
N ALA A 105 -16.47 -13.18 9.95
CA ALA A 105 -16.92 -13.56 11.28
C ALA A 105 -17.61 -12.39 12.01
N GLY A 106 -17.41 -11.15 11.54
CA GLY A 106 -18.04 -9.96 12.08
C GLY A 106 -17.50 -9.54 13.47
N PRO A 107 -17.91 -8.37 13.97
CA PRO A 107 -17.50 -7.85 15.27
C PRO A 107 -18.04 -8.66 16.46
N ASP A 108 -18.89 -9.66 16.22
CA ASP A 108 -19.41 -10.57 17.25
C ASP A 108 -18.38 -11.62 17.71
N ALA A 109 -17.29 -11.78 16.95
CA ALA A 109 -16.12 -12.51 17.40
C ALA A 109 -15.49 -11.70 18.55
N LYS A 110 -15.57 -12.19 19.79
CA LYS A 110 -14.97 -11.56 21.00
C LYS A 110 -13.44 -11.37 20.96
N ARG A 111 -12.80 -11.51 19.80
CA ARG A 111 -11.36 -11.50 19.57
C ARG A 111 -11.08 -10.71 18.29
N SER A 112 -10.01 -9.93 18.30
CA SER A 112 -9.58 -9.18 17.13
C SER A 112 -9.30 -10.10 15.94
N SER A 113 -9.53 -9.62 14.72
CA SER A 113 -9.16 -10.34 13.49
C SER A 113 -7.64 -10.36 13.25
N PHE A 114 -6.86 -9.67 14.07
CA PHE A 114 -5.41 -9.52 13.93
C PHE A 114 -4.67 -10.46 14.89
N THR A 115 -3.58 -11.04 14.40
CA THR A 115 -2.62 -11.74 15.27
C THR A 115 -1.74 -10.69 15.91
N TYR A 116 -1.76 -10.61 17.24
CA TYR A 116 -0.97 -9.67 18.01
C TYR A 116 0.21 -10.36 18.69
N GLN A 117 1.40 -9.76 18.58
CA GLN A 117 2.58 -10.16 19.34
C GLN A 117 3.21 -8.91 19.96
N PRO A 118 3.22 -8.78 21.30
CA PRO A 118 3.88 -7.66 21.95
C PRO A 118 5.39 -7.70 21.63
N PRO A 119 6.03 -6.56 21.38
CA PRO A 119 7.45 -6.53 21.06
C PRO A 119 8.25 -6.83 22.33
N GLU A 120 9.19 -7.76 22.22
CA GLU A 120 10.13 -8.07 23.28
C GLU A 120 11.36 -7.16 23.18
N PRO A 121 11.92 -6.67 24.31
CA PRO A 121 13.08 -5.76 24.31
C PRO A 121 14.30 -6.35 23.59
N ASP A 122 14.45 -7.67 23.59
CA ASP A 122 15.61 -8.37 23.02
C ASP A 122 15.40 -8.84 21.57
N LYS A 123 14.21 -8.64 20.98
CA LYS A 123 13.89 -9.09 19.62
C LYS A 123 13.51 -7.91 18.72
N PRO A 124 14.48 -7.23 18.10
CA PRO A 124 14.17 -6.20 17.11
C PRO A 124 13.51 -6.82 15.87
N ASN A 125 12.47 -6.17 15.32
CA ASN A 125 11.72 -6.57 14.12
C ASN A 125 10.69 -7.71 14.30
N VAL A 126 10.08 -7.85 15.48
CA VAL A 126 8.90 -8.71 15.64
C VAL A 126 7.66 -8.02 15.05
N PRO A 127 6.78 -8.74 14.35
CA PRO A 127 5.48 -8.23 13.91
C PRO A 127 4.58 -7.90 15.10
N LEU A 128 4.19 -6.63 15.25
CA LEU A 128 3.22 -6.27 16.29
C LEU A 128 1.84 -6.82 15.94
N LEU A 129 1.44 -6.63 14.69
CA LEU A 129 0.13 -7.01 14.17
C LEU A 129 0.30 -7.69 12.83
N GLU A 130 -0.36 -8.83 12.65
CA GLU A 130 -0.49 -9.52 11.37
C GLU A 130 -1.97 -9.69 11.01
N CYS A 131 -2.33 -9.38 9.77
CA CYS A 131 -3.68 -9.63 9.28
C CYS A 131 -3.69 -10.93 8.44
N PRO A 132 -4.42 -11.99 8.86
CA PRO A 132 -4.48 -13.24 8.12
C PRO A 132 -5.33 -13.16 6.84
N HIS A 133 -6.20 -12.15 6.71
CA HIS A 133 -7.09 -11.98 5.56
C HIS A 133 -6.42 -11.29 4.36
N HIS A 134 -5.22 -10.74 4.54
CA HIS A 134 -4.43 -10.12 3.48
C HIS A 134 -3.10 -10.87 3.38
N ASP A 135 -2.74 -11.36 2.19
CA ASP A 135 -1.48 -12.09 1.96
C ASP A 135 -0.29 -11.22 2.45
N PRO A 136 0.60 -11.76 3.29
CA PRO A 136 0.67 -11.34 4.68
C PRO A 136 0.93 -9.85 4.84
N LEU A 137 -0.11 -9.12 5.25
CA LEU A 137 0.03 -7.74 5.71
C LEU A 137 0.49 -7.75 7.17
N VAL A 138 1.69 -7.24 7.39
CA VAL A 138 2.39 -7.28 8.66
C VAL A 138 2.81 -5.87 9.05
N LEU A 139 2.46 -5.46 10.26
CA LEU A 139 2.97 -4.22 10.84
C LEU A 139 4.16 -4.54 11.75
N LEU A 140 5.35 -4.13 11.34
CA LEU A 140 6.57 -4.31 12.12
C LEU A 140 6.82 -3.08 12.99
N VAL A 141 7.30 -3.32 14.21
CA VAL A 141 7.87 -2.27 15.06
C VAL A 141 9.35 -2.16 14.72
N ARG A 142 9.78 -0.99 14.25
CA ARG A 142 11.21 -0.70 14.16
C ARG A 142 11.59 0.34 15.21
N PRO A 143 12.54 0.03 16.10
CA PRO A 143 13.20 1.07 16.87
C PRO A 143 13.97 1.95 15.89
N GLN A 144 13.68 3.25 15.88
CA GLN A 144 14.33 4.18 14.95
C GLN A 144 15.73 4.55 15.47
N GLY A 145 16.77 3.90 14.94
CA GLY A 145 18.16 4.33 15.15
C GLY A 145 18.66 4.30 16.61
N ARG A 146 19.90 4.75 16.83
CA ARG A 146 20.57 4.72 18.14
C ARG A 146 19.81 5.58 19.17
N MET A 147 19.08 4.90 20.05
CA MET A 147 18.76 5.34 21.42
C MET A 147 18.20 6.76 21.58
N GLU A 148 17.16 7.15 20.84
CA GLU A 148 16.23 8.16 21.35
C GLU A 148 15.01 7.47 21.96
N PRO A 149 14.91 7.40 23.31
CA PRO A 149 13.75 6.82 23.97
C PRO A 149 12.49 7.65 23.66
N GLY A 150 11.51 7.02 23.00
CA GLY A 150 10.18 7.62 22.79
C GLY A 150 9.66 7.61 21.34
N HIS A 151 10.51 7.30 20.35
CA HIS A 151 10.12 7.30 18.94
C HIS A 151 10.06 5.88 18.35
N THR A 152 8.86 5.29 18.35
CA THR A 152 8.56 4.02 17.65
C THR A 152 8.12 4.32 16.22
N LEU A 153 8.84 3.80 15.23
CA LEU A 153 8.41 3.86 13.83
C LEU A 153 7.61 2.60 13.48
N TRP A 154 6.38 2.78 13.02
CA TRP A 154 5.54 1.73 12.49
C TRP A 154 5.76 1.61 11.00
N VAL A 155 6.21 0.44 10.55
CA VAL A 155 6.37 0.18 9.12
C VAL A 155 5.42 -0.93 8.71
N LEU A 156 4.52 -0.58 7.79
CA LEU A 156 3.63 -1.54 7.16
C LEU A 156 4.41 -2.29 6.07
N HIS A 157 4.60 -3.59 6.27
CA HIS A 157 5.23 -4.47 5.31
C HIS A 157 4.17 -5.42 4.74
N THR A 158 4.13 -5.52 3.43
CA THR A 158 3.53 -6.68 2.77
C THR A 158 4.65 -7.72 2.62
N LYS A 159 4.49 -8.90 3.21
CA LYS A 159 5.36 -10.02 2.86
C LYS A 159 5.05 -10.36 1.40
N ALA A 160 5.98 -10.01 0.50
CA ALA A 160 5.97 -10.57 -0.84
C ALA A 160 6.08 -12.09 -0.67
N ARG A 161 5.01 -12.81 -0.99
CA ARG A 161 4.99 -14.27 -0.97
C ARG A 161 6.14 -14.74 -1.85
N ALA A 162 7.23 -15.22 -1.24
CA ALA A 162 8.21 -16.01 -1.97
C ALA A 162 7.39 -17.17 -2.56
N ARG A 163 7.22 -17.19 -3.88
CA ARG A 163 6.58 -18.31 -4.55
C ARG A 163 7.39 -19.54 -4.18
N SER A 164 6.82 -20.36 -3.30
CA SER A 164 7.17 -21.76 -3.17
C SER A 164 6.95 -22.38 -4.54
N THR A 165 8.00 -22.43 -5.35
CA THR A 165 8.10 -23.38 -6.46
C THR A 165 8.16 -24.76 -5.82
N GLN A 166 7.00 -25.40 -5.69
CA GLN A 166 6.88 -26.85 -5.62
C GLN A 166 6.18 -27.30 -6.90
#